data_AF-A0AAU2NZ12-F1
#
_entry.id   AF-A0AAU2NZ12-F1
#
_cell.length_a   1.000
_cell.length_b   1.000
_cell.length_c   1.000
_cell.angle_alpha   90.00
_cell.angle_beta   90.00
_cell.angle_gamma   90.00
#
_symmetry.space_group_name_H-M   'P 1'
#
loop_
_entity.id
_entity.type
_entity.pdbx_description
1 polymer ?
#
loop_
_entity_poly.entity_id
_entity_poly.type
_entity_poly.pdbx_seq_one_letter_code
_entity_poly.pdbx_strand_id
1 'polypeptide(L)'
;MRGLEVVVVVLAAVLVMTWLARRLRWNEPVLLVAGGCLIGLTPEFRTLVLPPSVVLLLFLPPLLHWESLTTSLREIRTNLRGIVLLATGLVLATAVAVAGVGHALGLSWPLAFVLGAVVAPTDAIAVGAVARLLPRRIQTILRAESLINDGTALALYAVVVGVAVQGQAVTWSGTAARFLLSYAGGVAIGAACAAVVVALRRRLRDRVLESALAVLTPFATYLPAQLLGVSGVLAVVTCGLILSQAGPKVISAGARVQITDFWEVSTFILNSALFVLVGIQTPAIVSAISSVSLGHAVVTASLVGAVVIATRLLWLYSVPYLLRAVDRRPVQRTLRSGARERFPVAWSGVRGAVSLAAALGVPTTTAAGLPIEGRGLLVFTAVAVILVTLVVQGTTMPAVIRWAGLRGDPDVTTEERLARRRMVDAALEVLPDHADRLDTPPETTDAIVSELRQYAAEDAGPSDTGPGLRAGLELRRTLIDVKRSALIHMRDQRVIDDIVLRRLQSVLDSDEIRIELALRAFTGRPPSPPADGAADPRDRVPRE
;
A
#
# COMPACT_ATOMS: atom_id res chain seq x y z
N MET A 1 -19.13 -25.02 -11.08
CA MET A 1 -17.66 -25.02 -11.29
C MET A 1 -16.97 -25.24 -9.97
N ARG A 2 -15.91 -26.04 -9.96
CA ARG A 2 -15.09 -26.24 -8.76
C ARG A 2 -14.25 -24.97 -8.60
N GLY A 3 -14.18 -24.37 -7.40
CA GLY A 3 -13.47 -23.10 -7.18
C GLY A 3 -12.03 -23.06 -7.73
N LEU A 4 -11.39 -24.22 -7.85
CA LEU A 4 -10.09 -24.42 -8.51
C LEU A 4 -10.07 -23.99 -9.99
N GLU A 5 -11.12 -24.30 -10.77
CA GLU A 5 -11.23 -23.93 -12.18
C GLU A 5 -11.25 -22.41 -12.34
N VAL A 6 -12.00 -21.73 -11.46
CA VAL A 6 -12.09 -20.26 -11.45
C VAL A 6 -10.73 -19.65 -11.16
N VAL A 7 -9.98 -20.18 -10.19
CA VAL A 7 -8.63 -19.70 -9.87
C VAL A 7 -7.71 -19.83 -11.08
N VAL A 8 -7.69 -20.98 -11.75
CA VAL A 8 -6.85 -21.20 -12.94
C VAL A 8 -7.22 -20.25 -14.07
N VAL A 9 -8.52 -20.09 -14.36
CA VAL A 9 -8.99 -19.19 -15.42
C VAL A 9 -8.65 -17.73 -15.12
N VAL A 10 -8.82 -17.30 -13.86
CA VAL A 10 -8.47 -15.93 -13.43
C VAL A 10 -6.96 -15.70 -13.58
N LEU A 11 -6.11 -16.63 -13.12
CA LEU A 11 -4.66 -16.50 -13.25
C LEU A 11 -4.22 -16.48 -14.73
N ALA A 12 -4.78 -17.36 -15.56
CA ALA A 12 -4.50 -17.38 -17.00
C ALA A 12 -4.93 -16.06 -17.65
N ALA A 13 -6.10 -15.54 -17.31
CA ALA A 13 -6.60 -14.25 -17.82
C ALA A 13 -5.69 -13.10 -17.38
N VAL A 14 -5.24 -13.08 -16.12
CA VAL A 14 -4.27 -12.08 -15.63
C VAL A 14 -3.00 -12.10 -16.50
N LEU A 15 -2.39 -13.26 -16.71
CA LEU A 15 -1.17 -13.37 -17.51
C LEU A 15 -1.36 -12.92 -18.96
N VAL A 16 -2.40 -13.44 -19.63
CA VAL A 16 -2.67 -13.14 -21.05
C VAL A 16 -3.03 -11.67 -21.25
N MET A 17 -3.94 -11.13 -20.43
CA MET A 17 -4.41 -9.76 -20.59
C MET A 17 -3.34 -8.74 -20.20
N THR A 18 -2.54 -8.99 -19.16
CA THR A 18 -1.42 -8.10 -18.83
C THR A 18 -0.34 -8.13 -19.91
N TRP A 19 0.01 -9.31 -20.45
CA TRP A 19 0.94 -9.41 -21.57
C TRP A 19 0.44 -8.62 -22.79
N LEU A 20 -0.84 -8.78 -23.13
CA LEU A 20 -1.48 -8.06 -24.23
C LEU A 20 -1.48 -6.55 -23.98
N ALA A 21 -1.79 -6.11 -22.77
CA ALA A 21 -1.80 -4.70 -22.39
C ALA A 21 -0.44 -4.03 -22.57
N ARG A 22 0.63 -4.70 -22.15
CA ARG A 22 2.01 -4.20 -22.35
C ARG A 22 2.40 -4.14 -23.81
N ARG A 23 2.01 -5.16 -24.59
CA ARG A 23 2.27 -5.20 -26.04
C ARG A 23 1.54 -4.08 -26.79
N LEU A 24 0.29 -3.80 -26.43
CA LEU A 24 -0.53 -2.74 -27.02
C LEU A 24 -0.25 -1.35 -26.43
N ARG A 25 0.56 -1.26 -25.36
CA ARG A 25 0.78 -0.03 -24.57
C ARG A 25 -0.53 0.58 -24.04
N TRP A 26 -1.48 -0.26 -23.67
CA TRP A 26 -2.77 0.11 -23.10
C TRP A 26 -2.76 0.03 -21.57
N ASN A 27 -3.77 0.61 -20.92
CA ASN A 27 -3.92 0.55 -19.48
C ASN A 27 -4.27 -0.88 -19.02
N GLU A 28 -3.41 -1.49 -18.19
CA GLU A 28 -3.52 -2.90 -17.76
C GLU A 28 -4.89 -3.22 -17.13
N PRO A 29 -5.38 -2.49 -16.10
CA PRO A 29 -6.71 -2.68 -15.53
C PRO A 29 -7.86 -2.70 -16.53
N VAL A 30 -7.82 -1.87 -17.59
CA VAL A 30 -8.90 -1.77 -18.58
C VAL A 30 -9.00 -3.07 -19.38
N LEU A 31 -7.86 -3.62 -19.81
CA LEU A 31 -7.83 -4.89 -20.53
C LEU A 31 -8.14 -6.08 -19.63
N LEU A 32 -7.76 -6.05 -18.35
CA LEU A 32 -8.13 -7.08 -17.38
C LEU A 32 -9.65 -7.16 -17.19
N VAL A 33 -10.32 -6.02 -17.04
CA VAL A 33 -11.79 -5.97 -16.97
C VAL A 33 -12.41 -6.43 -18.28
N ALA A 34 -11.95 -5.91 -19.43
CA ALA A 34 -12.51 -6.28 -20.72
C ALA A 34 -12.37 -7.79 -21.00
N GLY A 35 -11.20 -8.36 -20.70
CA GLY A 35 -10.94 -9.79 -20.78
C GLY A 35 -11.83 -10.61 -19.84
N GLY A 36 -11.99 -10.14 -18.60
CA GLY A 36 -12.94 -10.72 -17.65
C GLY A 36 -14.39 -10.68 -18.18
N CYS A 37 -14.83 -9.57 -18.78
CA CYS A 37 -16.17 -9.44 -19.37
C CYS A 37 -16.37 -10.48 -20.49
N LEU A 38 -15.39 -10.66 -21.37
CA LEU A 38 -15.45 -11.67 -22.43
C LEU A 38 -15.60 -13.09 -21.84
N ILE A 39 -14.87 -13.39 -20.77
CA ILE A 39 -15.00 -14.67 -20.04
C ILE A 39 -16.39 -14.77 -19.41
N GLY A 40 -16.89 -13.71 -18.76
CA GLY A 40 -18.21 -13.69 -18.11
C GLY A 40 -19.40 -13.84 -19.06
N LEU A 41 -19.23 -13.62 -20.36
CA LEU A 41 -20.27 -13.85 -21.36
C LEU A 41 -20.50 -15.36 -21.63
N THR A 42 -19.50 -16.20 -21.34
CA THR A 42 -19.61 -17.65 -21.50
C THR A 42 -20.62 -18.25 -20.50
N PRO A 43 -21.41 -19.26 -20.90
CA PRO A 43 -22.46 -19.83 -20.06
C PRO A 43 -21.97 -20.32 -18.69
N GLU A 44 -20.76 -20.88 -18.65
CA GLU A 44 -20.17 -21.48 -17.46
C GLU A 44 -19.88 -20.42 -16.38
N PHE A 45 -19.41 -19.24 -16.79
CA PHE A 45 -18.99 -18.17 -15.89
C PHE A 45 -20.07 -17.12 -15.59
N ARG A 46 -21.19 -17.15 -16.33
CA ARG A 46 -22.28 -16.17 -16.18
C ARG A 46 -22.92 -16.18 -14.78
N THR A 47 -22.92 -17.31 -14.08
CA THR A 47 -23.50 -17.44 -12.73
C THR A 47 -22.45 -17.36 -11.62
N LEU A 48 -21.20 -17.00 -11.93
CA LEU A 48 -20.15 -16.91 -10.93
C LEU A 48 -20.39 -15.68 -10.03
N VAL A 49 -20.76 -15.93 -8.78
CA VAL A 49 -20.85 -14.90 -7.73
C VAL A 49 -19.86 -15.25 -6.63
N LEU A 50 -18.93 -14.33 -6.35
CA LEU A 50 -17.99 -14.53 -5.26
C LEU A 50 -18.66 -14.24 -3.91
N PRO A 51 -18.47 -15.10 -2.91
CA PRO A 51 -18.92 -14.78 -1.56
C PRO A 51 -18.21 -13.50 -1.05
N PRO A 52 -18.95 -12.53 -0.50
CA PRO A 52 -18.40 -11.33 0.12
C PRO A 52 -17.23 -11.58 1.07
N SER A 53 -17.35 -12.63 1.89
CA SER A 53 -16.34 -13.01 2.87
C SER A 53 -15.01 -13.38 2.22
N VAL A 54 -15.02 -14.07 1.07
CA VAL A 54 -13.80 -14.42 0.34
C VAL A 54 -13.11 -13.15 -0.16
N VAL A 55 -13.87 -12.21 -0.71
CA VAL A 55 -13.31 -10.94 -1.22
C VAL A 55 -12.68 -10.13 -0.09
N LEU A 56 -13.38 -9.98 1.02
CA LEU A 56 -12.94 -9.20 2.18
C LEU A 56 -11.81 -9.86 2.98
N LEU A 57 -11.73 -11.19 3.04
CA LEU A 57 -10.70 -11.90 3.79
C LEU A 57 -9.45 -12.23 2.97
N LEU A 58 -9.62 -12.60 1.69
CA LEU A 58 -8.51 -13.09 0.87
C LEU A 58 -7.70 -11.98 0.21
N PHE A 59 -8.37 -10.92 -0.27
CA PHE A 59 -7.71 -9.89 -1.08
C PHE A 59 -7.33 -8.66 -0.26
N LEU A 60 -8.25 -8.19 0.57
CA LEU A 60 -8.11 -6.89 1.21
C LEU A 60 -6.97 -6.86 2.25
N PRO A 61 -6.81 -7.82 3.19
CA PRO A 61 -5.73 -7.79 4.17
C PRO A 61 -4.31 -7.76 3.57
N PRO A 62 -3.95 -8.64 2.61
CA PRO A 62 -2.61 -8.60 2.02
C PRO A 62 -2.32 -7.31 1.25
N LEU A 63 -3.30 -6.78 0.51
CA LEU A 63 -3.13 -5.53 -0.24
C LEU A 63 -2.83 -4.35 0.70
N LEU A 64 -3.67 -4.16 1.71
CA LEU A 64 -3.51 -3.09 2.70
C LEU A 64 -2.21 -3.23 3.49
N HIS A 65 -1.81 -4.46 3.82
CA HIS A 65 -0.59 -4.70 4.57
C HIS A 65 0.63 -4.25 3.78
N TRP A 66 0.71 -4.63 2.51
CA TRP A 66 1.81 -4.25 1.64
C TRP A 66 1.87 -2.73 1.38
N GLU A 67 0.72 -2.10 1.15
CA GLU A 67 0.63 -0.64 1.04
C GLU A 67 1.11 0.06 2.31
N SER A 68 0.75 -0.47 3.47
CA SER A 68 1.20 0.06 4.77
C SER A 68 2.71 -0.04 4.95
N LEU A 69 3.32 -1.16 4.53
CA LEU A 69 4.76 -1.38 4.63
C LEU A 69 5.58 -0.45 3.71
N THR A 70 4.99 -0.05 2.58
CA THR A 70 5.67 0.75 1.55
C THR A 70 5.34 2.24 1.61
N THR A 71 4.46 2.66 2.51
CA THR A 71 4.14 4.09 2.74
C THR A 71 5.15 4.75 3.68
N SER A 72 5.46 6.05 3.49
CA SER A 72 6.38 6.78 4.38
C SER A 72 5.65 7.41 5.56
N LEU A 73 6.09 7.07 6.76
CA LEU A 73 5.53 7.60 8.01
C LEU A 73 6.01 9.02 8.33
N ARG A 74 7.23 9.39 7.91
CA ARG A 74 7.70 10.78 7.99
C ARG A 74 6.76 11.69 7.20
N GLU A 75 6.46 11.33 5.96
CA GLU A 75 5.55 12.11 5.10
C GLU A 75 4.12 12.16 5.62
N ILE A 76 3.60 11.04 6.17
CA ILE A 76 2.30 11.04 6.87
C ILE A 76 2.29 12.05 8.01
N ARG A 77 3.33 12.05 8.86
CA ARG A 77 3.40 12.96 10.02
C ARG A 77 3.55 14.42 9.61
N THR A 78 4.40 14.71 8.62
CA THR A 78 4.62 16.07 8.12
C THR A 78 3.34 16.66 7.50
N ASN A 79 2.54 15.84 6.84
CA ASN A 79 1.33 16.28 6.12
C ASN A 79 0.02 15.83 6.80
N LEU A 80 0.06 15.45 8.08
CA LEU A 80 -1.03 14.76 8.78
C LEU A 80 -2.37 15.48 8.66
N ARG A 81 -2.40 16.81 8.82
CA ARG A 81 -3.63 17.60 8.72
C ARG A 81 -4.27 17.50 7.33
N GLY A 82 -3.46 17.64 6.27
CA GLY A 82 -3.94 17.53 4.89
C GLY A 82 -4.41 16.12 4.56
N ILE A 83 -3.66 15.12 5.03
CA ILE A 83 -4.02 13.71 4.85
C ILE A 83 -5.31 13.37 5.60
N VAL A 84 -5.51 13.79 6.85
CA VAL A 84 -6.77 13.54 7.59
C VAL A 84 -7.97 14.21 6.90
N LEU A 85 -7.79 15.44 6.39
CA LEU A 85 -8.86 16.12 5.66
C LEU A 85 -9.21 15.43 4.33
N LEU A 86 -8.21 14.91 3.60
CA LEU A 86 -8.45 14.19 2.35
C LEU A 86 -8.92 12.74 2.59
N ALA A 87 -8.30 12.03 3.51
CA ALA A 87 -8.53 10.62 3.74
C ALA A 87 -9.69 10.33 4.69
N THR A 88 -10.19 11.32 5.44
CA THR A 88 -11.39 11.17 6.27
C THR A 88 -12.45 12.19 5.90
N GLY A 89 -12.11 13.48 5.85
CA GLY A 89 -13.07 14.55 5.54
C GLY A 89 -13.71 14.41 4.16
N LEU A 90 -12.91 14.30 3.10
CA LEU A 90 -13.40 14.14 1.74
C LEU A 90 -14.14 12.80 1.55
N VAL A 91 -13.74 11.74 2.25
CA VAL A 91 -14.43 10.43 2.20
C VAL A 91 -15.85 10.55 2.72
N LEU A 92 -16.01 11.13 3.91
CA LEU A 92 -17.32 11.37 4.49
C LEU A 92 -18.16 12.32 3.63
N ALA A 93 -17.55 13.41 3.13
CA ALA A 93 -18.23 14.35 2.24
C ALA A 93 -18.70 13.69 0.93
N THR A 94 -17.86 12.85 0.33
CA THR A 94 -18.20 12.10 -0.89
C THR A 94 -19.29 11.08 -0.59
N ALA A 95 -19.20 10.34 0.52
CA ALA A 95 -20.21 9.37 0.89
C ALA A 95 -21.58 10.02 1.13
N VAL A 96 -21.64 11.16 1.81
CA VAL A 96 -22.88 11.93 2.03
C VAL A 96 -23.43 12.48 0.71
N ALA A 97 -22.58 13.07 -0.13
CA ALA A 97 -23.01 13.61 -1.42
C ALA A 97 -23.58 12.52 -2.34
N VAL A 98 -22.90 11.37 -2.43
CA VAL A 98 -23.35 10.20 -3.18
C VAL A 98 -24.62 9.61 -2.58
N ALA A 99 -24.74 9.55 -1.24
CA ALA A 99 -25.95 9.06 -0.59
C ALA A 99 -27.16 9.95 -0.90
N GLY A 100 -27.00 11.27 -0.89
CA GLY A 100 -28.07 12.20 -1.28
C GLY A 100 -28.57 11.96 -2.70
N VAL A 101 -27.64 11.81 -3.65
CA VAL A 101 -27.97 11.56 -5.07
C VAL A 101 -28.55 10.16 -5.28
N GLY A 102 -27.96 9.13 -4.66
CA GLY A 102 -28.46 7.75 -4.72
C GLY A 102 -29.86 7.64 -4.14
N HIS A 103 -30.15 8.32 -3.03
CA HIS A 103 -31.47 8.35 -2.43
C HIS A 103 -32.50 9.05 -3.32
N ALA A 104 -32.15 10.22 -3.87
CA ALA A 104 -32.99 10.95 -4.80
C ALA A 104 -33.34 10.13 -6.07
N LEU A 105 -32.50 9.15 -6.42
CA LEU A 105 -32.67 8.27 -7.58
C LEU A 105 -33.25 6.89 -7.21
N GLY A 106 -33.80 6.73 -6.00
CA GLY A 106 -34.61 5.58 -5.62
C GLY A 106 -33.94 4.53 -4.73
N LEU A 107 -32.70 4.75 -4.27
CA LEU A 107 -32.12 3.89 -3.23
C LEU A 107 -32.67 4.25 -1.84
N SER A 108 -32.84 3.26 -0.98
CA SER A 108 -33.08 3.51 0.44
C SER A 108 -31.87 4.21 1.07
N TRP A 109 -32.08 5.03 2.10
CA TRP A 109 -30.98 5.72 2.79
C TRP A 109 -29.82 4.79 3.18
N PRO A 110 -30.04 3.62 3.80
CA PRO A 110 -28.95 2.70 4.13
C PRO A 110 -28.14 2.28 2.90
N LEU A 111 -28.80 1.93 1.79
CA LEU A 111 -28.12 1.52 0.55
C LEU A 111 -27.44 2.69 -0.15
N ALA A 112 -28.01 3.88 -0.11
CA ALA A 112 -27.38 5.07 -0.67
C ALA A 112 -26.09 5.42 0.09
N PHE A 113 -26.07 5.26 1.43
CA PHE A 113 -24.86 5.38 2.23
C PHE A 113 -23.86 4.26 1.99
N VAL A 114 -24.31 3.02 1.77
CA VAL A 114 -23.43 1.91 1.33
C VAL A 114 -22.78 2.26 0.00
N LEU A 115 -23.55 2.74 -0.98
CA LEU A 115 -23.03 3.17 -2.28
C LEU A 115 -21.97 4.27 -2.10
N GLY A 116 -22.27 5.28 -1.28
CA GLY A 116 -21.34 6.35 -0.95
C GLY A 116 -20.04 5.85 -0.32
N ALA A 117 -20.11 4.94 0.65
CA ALA A 117 -18.95 4.34 1.29
C ALA A 117 -18.10 3.51 0.30
N VAL A 118 -18.74 2.83 -0.65
CA VAL A 118 -18.07 2.00 -1.66
C VAL A 118 -17.31 2.82 -2.71
N VAL A 119 -17.85 3.95 -3.17
CA VAL A 119 -17.24 4.77 -4.25
C VAL A 119 -16.39 5.96 -3.76
N ALA A 120 -16.46 6.28 -2.47
CA ALA A 120 -15.64 7.31 -1.84
C ALA A 120 -14.12 7.02 -1.86
N PRO A 121 -13.64 5.78 -1.60
CA PRO A 121 -12.21 5.51 -1.59
C PRO A 121 -11.57 5.66 -2.96
N THR A 122 -10.36 6.18 -2.97
CA THR A 122 -9.55 6.36 -4.18
C THR A 122 -8.30 5.52 -4.07
N ASP A 123 -7.95 4.83 -5.14
CA ASP A 123 -6.83 3.93 -5.25
C ASP A 123 -5.70 4.61 -6.06
N ALA A 124 -4.61 4.96 -5.37
CA ALA A 124 -3.43 5.55 -6.00
C ALA A 124 -2.66 4.55 -6.89
N ILE A 125 -2.85 3.25 -6.68
CA ILE A 125 -2.19 2.15 -7.43
C ILE A 125 -2.90 1.87 -8.75
N ALA A 126 -4.22 2.11 -8.83
CA ALA A 126 -4.99 1.94 -10.06
C ALA A 126 -4.48 2.82 -11.23
N VAL A 127 -3.73 3.88 -10.94
CA VAL A 127 -3.05 4.75 -11.92
C VAL A 127 -1.69 4.17 -12.38
N GLY A 128 -1.25 3.06 -11.78
CA GLY A 128 -0.18 2.17 -12.25
C GLY A 128 1.12 2.89 -12.61
N ALA A 129 1.63 2.61 -13.82
CA ALA A 129 2.87 3.21 -14.34
C ALA A 129 2.80 4.74 -14.47
N VAL A 130 1.60 5.31 -14.60
CA VAL A 130 1.41 6.76 -14.77
C VAL A 130 1.71 7.51 -13.47
N ALA A 131 1.48 6.90 -12.31
CA ALA A 131 1.85 7.47 -11.03
C ALA A 131 3.35 7.77 -10.94
N ARG A 132 4.22 6.99 -11.64
CA ARG A 132 5.68 7.23 -11.66
C ARG A 132 6.07 8.54 -12.35
N LEU A 133 5.18 9.12 -13.16
CA LEU A 133 5.40 10.41 -13.83
C LEU A 133 5.17 11.60 -12.89
N LEU A 134 4.54 11.38 -11.74
CA LEU A 134 4.32 12.43 -10.74
C LEU A 134 5.59 12.65 -9.90
N PRO A 135 5.82 13.85 -9.37
CA PRO A 135 6.83 14.10 -8.35
C PRO A 135 6.65 13.13 -7.17
N ARG A 136 7.75 12.61 -6.62
CA ARG A 136 7.71 11.59 -5.56
C ARG A 136 6.92 12.06 -4.34
N ARG A 137 7.07 13.33 -3.95
CA ARG A 137 6.26 13.92 -2.88
C ARG A 137 4.76 13.79 -3.13
N ILE A 138 4.29 14.05 -4.36
CA ILE A 138 2.88 13.88 -4.72
C ILE A 138 2.48 12.41 -4.67
N GLN A 139 3.32 11.50 -5.17
CA GLN A 139 3.06 10.05 -5.08
C GLN A 139 2.91 9.60 -3.63
N THR A 140 3.78 10.06 -2.72
CA THR A 140 3.72 9.70 -1.30
C THR A 140 2.47 10.24 -0.64
N ILE A 141 2.07 11.49 -0.93
CA ILE A 141 0.83 12.07 -0.42
C ILE A 141 -0.39 11.27 -0.91
N LEU A 142 -0.44 10.93 -2.20
CA LEU A 142 -1.54 10.15 -2.77
C LEU A 142 -1.62 8.73 -2.20
N ARG A 143 -0.47 8.06 -1.97
CA ARG A 143 -0.45 6.74 -1.31
C ARG A 143 -0.92 6.81 0.14
N ALA A 144 -0.44 7.80 0.89
CA ALA A 144 -0.87 8.02 2.26
C ALA A 144 -2.36 8.37 2.36
N GLU A 145 -2.87 9.18 1.42
CA GLU A 145 -4.30 9.46 1.26
C GLU A 145 -5.08 8.17 0.99
N SER A 146 -4.71 7.41 -0.04
CA SER A 146 -5.34 6.14 -0.44
C SER A 146 -5.45 5.17 0.75
N LEU A 147 -4.34 4.96 1.46
CA LEU A 147 -4.25 4.02 2.57
C LEU A 147 -5.21 4.34 3.73
N ILE A 148 -5.27 5.61 4.13
CA ILE A 148 -6.14 6.05 5.24
C ILE A 148 -7.60 6.18 4.77
N ASN A 149 -7.81 6.53 3.49
CA ASN A 149 -9.11 6.61 2.86
C ASN A 149 -9.78 5.23 2.84
N ASP A 150 -9.07 4.19 2.41
CA ASP A 150 -9.56 2.82 2.40
C ASP A 150 -10.00 2.36 3.80
N GLY A 151 -9.23 2.71 4.83
CA GLY A 151 -9.60 2.50 6.24
C GLY A 151 -10.87 3.22 6.67
N THR A 152 -10.99 4.50 6.33
CA THR A 152 -12.17 5.31 6.67
C THR A 152 -13.41 4.80 5.93
N ALA A 153 -13.30 4.57 4.62
CA ALA A 153 -14.38 4.11 3.77
C ALA A 153 -14.90 2.74 4.20
N LEU A 154 -14.01 1.80 4.54
CA LEU A 154 -14.43 0.46 4.97
C LEU A 154 -14.96 0.44 6.41
N ALA A 155 -14.47 1.32 7.29
CA ALA A 155 -15.10 1.52 8.60
C ALA A 155 -16.51 2.09 8.44
N LEU A 156 -16.70 3.07 7.56
CA LEU A 156 -18.02 3.61 7.23
C LEU A 156 -18.91 2.51 6.63
N TYR A 157 -18.40 1.76 5.65
CA TYR A 157 -19.06 0.63 5.00
C TYR A 157 -19.60 -0.38 6.02
N ALA A 158 -18.77 -0.81 6.98
CA ALA A 158 -19.19 -1.76 8.01
C ALA A 158 -20.36 -1.24 8.84
N VAL A 159 -20.33 0.05 9.21
CA VAL A 159 -21.41 0.71 9.96
C VAL A 159 -22.70 0.76 9.14
N VAL A 160 -22.63 1.23 7.89
CA VAL A 160 -23.82 1.44 7.05
C VAL A 160 -24.42 0.13 6.53
N VAL A 161 -23.60 -0.88 6.26
CA VAL A 161 -24.07 -2.25 5.96
C VAL A 161 -24.72 -2.87 7.19
N GLY A 162 -24.15 -2.70 8.39
CA GLY A 162 -24.75 -3.17 9.63
C GLY A 162 -26.17 -2.61 9.82
N VAL A 163 -26.35 -1.31 9.55
CA VAL A 163 -27.67 -0.66 9.54
C VAL A 163 -28.58 -1.26 8.46
N ALA A 164 -28.10 -1.41 7.23
CA ALA A 164 -28.89 -1.94 6.11
C ALA A 164 -29.35 -3.40 6.34
N VAL A 165 -28.54 -4.21 7.01
CA VAL A 165 -28.81 -5.64 7.26
C VAL A 165 -29.70 -5.83 8.48
N GLN A 166 -29.51 -5.02 9.54
CA GLN A 166 -30.22 -5.18 10.82
C GLN A 166 -31.50 -4.34 10.92
N GLY A 167 -31.70 -3.34 10.06
CA GLY A 167 -32.90 -2.48 10.08
C GLY A 167 -33.04 -1.62 11.34
N GLN A 168 -31.97 -1.41 12.10
CA GLN A 168 -32.03 -0.63 13.35
C GLN A 168 -32.23 0.87 13.08
N ALA A 169 -32.96 1.53 13.99
CA ALA A 169 -33.08 2.99 13.99
C ALA A 169 -31.70 3.65 14.16
N VAL A 170 -31.34 4.52 13.23
CA VAL A 170 -30.05 5.22 13.21
C VAL A 170 -30.15 6.47 14.08
N THR A 171 -29.48 6.48 15.22
CA THR A 171 -29.20 7.73 15.96
C THR A 171 -27.83 8.25 15.57
N TRP A 172 -27.72 9.57 15.37
CA TRP A 172 -26.45 10.22 15.02
C TRP A 172 -25.36 9.96 16.07
N SER A 173 -25.70 10.04 17.36
CA SER A 173 -24.78 9.78 18.47
C SER A 173 -24.34 8.31 18.54
N GLY A 174 -25.27 7.38 18.38
CA GLY A 174 -24.97 5.94 18.37
C GLY A 174 -24.07 5.54 17.21
N THR A 175 -24.31 6.11 16.03
CA THR A 175 -23.51 5.85 14.82
C THR A 175 -22.10 6.41 14.96
N ALA A 176 -21.95 7.65 15.45
CA ALA A 176 -20.65 8.26 15.70
C ALA A 176 -19.85 7.48 16.75
N ALA A 177 -20.49 7.04 17.85
CA ALA A 177 -19.84 6.25 18.88
C ALA A 177 -19.36 4.88 18.36
N ARG A 178 -20.20 4.16 17.59
CA ARG A 178 -19.83 2.89 16.95
C ARG A 178 -18.67 3.05 15.99
N PHE A 179 -18.68 4.12 15.19
CA PHE A 179 -17.58 4.44 14.27
C PHE A 179 -16.27 4.69 15.03
N LEU A 180 -16.29 5.52 16.08
CA LEU A 180 -15.11 5.80 16.90
C LEU A 180 -14.59 4.56 17.63
N LEU A 181 -15.48 3.73 18.19
CA LEU A 181 -15.10 2.48 18.85
C LEU A 181 -14.48 1.48 17.87
N SER A 182 -15.06 1.36 16.67
CA SER A 182 -14.52 0.51 15.60
C SER A 182 -13.13 0.98 15.16
N TYR A 183 -12.93 2.30 15.09
CA TYR A 183 -11.64 2.90 14.75
C TYR A 183 -10.59 2.63 15.83
N ALA A 184 -10.91 2.93 17.09
CA ALA A 184 -10.00 2.74 18.22
C ALA A 184 -9.67 1.25 18.45
N GLY A 185 -10.67 0.37 18.34
CA GLY A 185 -10.49 -1.07 18.45
C GLY A 185 -9.60 -1.65 17.35
N GLY A 186 -9.77 -1.19 16.11
CA GLY A 186 -8.88 -1.55 15.01
C GLY A 186 -7.43 -1.16 15.28
N VAL A 187 -7.18 0.08 15.69
CA VAL A 187 -5.84 0.58 16.05
C VAL A 187 -5.23 -0.25 17.19
N ALA A 188 -6.00 -0.54 18.25
CA ALA A 188 -5.52 -1.32 19.40
C ALA A 188 -5.10 -2.74 18.98
N ILE A 189 -5.92 -3.44 18.21
CA ILE A 189 -5.62 -4.79 17.71
C ILE A 189 -4.40 -4.77 16.79
N GLY A 190 -4.31 -3.80 15.88
CA GLY A 190 -3.16 -3.66 14.99
C GLY A 190 -1.85 -3.43 15.75
N ALA A 191 -1.86 -2.60 16.79
CA ALA A 191 -0.71 -2.36 17.66
C ALA A 191 -0.31 -3.61 18.45
N ALA A 192 -1.29 -4.33 19.02
CA ALA A 192 -1.06 -5.58 19.73
C ALA A 192 -0.45 -6.65 18.80
N CYS A 193 -1.00 -6.84 17.60
CA CYS A 193 -0.47 -7.78 16.61
C CYS A 193 0.94 -7.42 16.18
N ALA A 194 1.22 -6.13 15.94
CA ALA A 194 2.58 -5.69 15.59
C ALA A 194 3.59 -5.98 16.70
N ALA A 195 3.24 -5.76 17.98
CA ALA A 195 4.10 -6.08 19.10
C ALA A 195 4.43 -7.58 19.15
N VAL A 196 3.42 -8.44 18.95
CA VAL A 196 3.60 -9.90 18.88
C VAL A 196 4.51 -10.30 17.71
N VAL A 197 4.27 -9.77 16.51
CA VAL A 197 5.07 -10.07 15.32
C VAL A 197 6.52 -9.60 15.50
N VAL A 198 6.76 -8.42 16.08
CA VAL A 198 8.12 -7.95 16.39
C VAL A 198 8.81 -8.85 17.41
N ALA A 199 8.11 -9.27 18.46
CA ALA A 199 8.65 -10.19 19.46
C ALA A 199 9.02 -11.56 18.86
N LEU A 200 8.18 -12.08 17.96
CA LEU A 200 8.44 -13.32 17.22
C LEU A 200 9.65 -13.16 16.29
N ARG A 201 9.71 -12.09 15.49
CA ARG A 201 10.83 -11.83 14.55
C ARG A 201 12.18 -11.71 15.25
N ARG A 202 12.23 -11.16 16.47
CA ARG A 202 13.47 -11.13 17.26
C ARG A 202 13.96 -12.52 17.70
N ARG A 203 13.09 -13.53 17.70
CA ARG A 203 13.42 -14.91 18.09
C ARG A 203 13.62 -15.84 16.90
N LEU A 204 13.00 -15.52 15.76
CA LEU A 204 13.16 -16.27 14.52
C LEU A 204 14.51 -15.93 13.88
N ARG A 205 15.28 -16.96 13.51
CA ARG A 205 16.55 -16.83 12.77
C ARG A 205 16.50 -17.51 11.40
N ASP A 206 15.37 -18.11 11.05
CA ASP A 206 15.15 -18.85 9.82
C ASP A 206 14.39 -17.99 8.80
N ARG A 207 14.93 -17.90 7.58
CA ARG A 207 14.41 -17.06 6.49
C ARG A 207 13.02 -17.49 6.02
N VAL A 208 12.74 -18.79 6.02
CA VAL A 208 11.45 -19.35 5.60
C VAL A 208 10.38 -19.05 6.64
N LEU A 209 10.70 -19.20 7.93
CA LEU A 209 9.77 -18.85 9.01
C LEU A 209 9.49 -17.34 9.07
N GLU A 210 10.50 -16.49 8.87
CA GLU A 210 10.30 -15.04 8.76
C GLU A 210 9.35 -14.68 7.61
N SER A 211 9.53 -15.32 6.44
CA SER A 211 8.68 -15.13 5.27
C SER A 211 7.26 -15.64 5.50
N ALA A 212 7.10 -16.83 6.09
CA ALA A 212 5.80 -17.40 6.44
C ALA A 212 5.05 -16.51 7.44
N LEU A 213 5.75 -15.96 8.45
CA LEU A 213 5.18 -15.01 9.39
C LEU A 213 4.71 -13.73 8.67
N ALA A 214 5.47 -13.24 7.68
CA ALA A 214 5.05 -12.10 6.86
C ALA A 214 3.75 -12.38 6.10
N VAL A 215 3.60 -13.57 5.50
CA VAL A 215 2.35 -13.98 4.82
C VAL A 215 1.18 -14.10 5.78
N LEU A 216 1.39 -14.65 6.98
CA LEU A 216 0.34 -14.84 7.99
C LEU A 216 -0.15 -13.52 8.61
N THR A 217 0.76 -12.57 8.81
CA THR A 217 0.52 -11.30 9.53
C THR A 217 -0.76 -10.56 9.11
N PRO A 218 -1.04 -10.28 7.82
CA PRO A 218 -2.26 -9.57 7.42
C PRO A 218 -3.54 -10.29 7.85
N PHE A 219 -3.60 -11.60 7.70
CA PHE A 219 -4.78 -12.40 8.07
C PHE A 219 -4.94 -12.50 9.59
N ALA A 220 -3.83 -12.75 10.30
CA ALA A 220 -3.79 -12.82 11.75
C ALA A 220 -4.13 -11.47 12.43
N THR A 221 -3.99 -10.36 11.70
CA THR A 221 -4.38 -9.03 12.19
C THR A 221 -5.84 -8.71 11.84
N TYR A 222 -6.27 -9.02 10.62
CA TYR A 222 -7.61 -8.70 10.13
C TYR A 222 -8.71 -9.54 10.79
N LEU A 223 -8.49 -10.86 10.91
CA LEU A 223 -9.52 -11.79 11.35
C LEU A 223 -9.98 -11.53 12.80
N PRO A 224 -9.09 -11.35 13.81
CA PRO A 224 -9.53 -11.04 15.17
C PRO A 224 -10.30 -9.72 15.24
N ALA A 225 -9.88 -8.71 14.49
CA ALA A 225 -10.58 -7.43 14.43
C ALA A 225 -11.99 -7.58 13.85
N GLN A 226 -12.15 -8.37 12.80
CA GLN A 226 -13.46 -8.65 12.22
C GLN A 226 -14.36 -9.43 13.17
N LEU A 227 -13.83 -10.44 13.87
CA LEU A 227 -14.58 -11.22 14.87
C LEU A 227 -15.06 -10.36 16.05
N LEU A 228 -14.28 -9.35 16.44
CA LEU A 228 -14.63 -8.39 17.50
C LEU A 228 -15.53 -7.24 17.01
N GLY A 229 -15.90 -7.22 15.72
CA GLY A 229 -16.76 -6.18 15.14
C GLY A 229 -16.10 -4.81 15.03
N VAL A 230 -14.77 -4.74 15.07
CA VAL A 230 -13.99 -3.50 14.90
C VAL A 230 -13.34 -3.44 13.51
N SER A 231 -12.70 -2.31 13.16
CA SER A 231 -12.17 -2.13 11.81
C SER A 231 -10.94 -2.99 11.55
N GLY A 232 -11.12 -4.11 10.84
CA GLY A 232 -10.03 -4.98 10.40
C GLY A 232 -9.03 -4.30 9.47
N VAL A 233 -9.49 -3.34 8.67
CA VAL A 233 -8.63 -2.52 7.79
C VAL A 233 -7.67 -1.69 8.60
N LEU A 234 -8.16 -0.94 9.60
CA LEU A 234 -7.31 -0.12 10.46
C LEU A 234 -6.37 -0.96 11.31
N ALA A 235 -6.78 -2.17 11.70
CA ALA A 235 -5.91 -3.12 12.37
C ALA A 235 -4.72 -3.50 11.48
N VAL A 236 -4.97 -3.92 10.23
CA VAL A 236 -3.92 -4.27 9.27
C VAL A 236 -3.02 -3.07 8.95
N VAL A 237 -3.61 -1.89 8.74
CA VAL A 237 -2.87 -0.66 8.43
C VAL A 237 -1.98 -0.25 9.59
N THR A 238 -2.53 -0.21 10.81
CA THR A 238 -1.76 0.11 12.02
C THR A 238 -0.63 -0.89 12.24
N CYS A 239 -0.91 -2.19 12.06
CA CYS A 239 0.11 -3.23 12.17
C CYS A 239 1.22 -3.04 11.14
N GLY A 240 0.88 -2.85 9.85
CA GLY A 240 1.83 -2.64 8.77
C GLY A 240 2.69 -1.39 8.98
N LEU A 241 2.11 -0.27 9.42
CA LEU A 241 2.87 0.96 9.71
C LEU A 241 3.83 0.79 10.90
N ILE A 242 3.46 0.07 11.95
CA ILE A 242 4.40 -0.22 13.05
C ILE A 242 5.52 -1.15 12.57
N LEU A 243 5.18 -2.17 11.78
CA LEU A 243 6.14 -3.11 11.22
C LEU A 243 7.08 -2.47 10.20
N SER A 244 6.66 -1.45 9.45
CA SER A 244 7.55 -0.72 8.54
C SER A 244 8.66 0.00 9.29
N GLN A 245 8.40 0.48 10.51
CA GLN A 245 9.41 1.12 11.35
C GLN A 245 10.35 0.11 12.03
N ALA A 246 9.80 -1.01 12.52
CA ALA A 246 10.58 -2.04 13.20
C ALA A 246 11.40 -2.90 12.22
N GLY A 247 10.87 -3.16 11.02
CA GLY A 247 11.38 -4.09 10.02
C GLY A 247 12.87 -3.97 9.71
N PRO A 248 13.41 -2.75 9.48
CA PRO A 248 14.84 -2.57 9.20
C PRO A 248 15.78 -3.09 10.30
N LYS A 249 15.29 -3.21 11.55
CA LYS A 249 16.07 -3.65 12.72
C LYS A 249 15.86 -5.13 13.06
N VAL A 250 14.77 -5.75 12.63
CA VAL A 250 14.32 -7.07 13.14
C VAL A 250 14.16 -8.15 12.07
N ILE A 251 14.33 -7.82 10.79
CA ILE A 251 14.27 -8.78 9.69
C ILE A 251 15.70 -9.01 9.19
N SER A 252 16.04 -10.22 8.76
CA SER A 252 17.34 -10.47 8.12
C SER A 252 17.38 -9.93 6.69
N ALA A 253 18.58 -9.65 6.12
CA ALA A 253 18.70 -9.17 4.74
C ALA A 253 18.08 -10.14 3.72
N GLY A 254 18.39 -11.44 3.86
CA GLY A 254 17.82 -12.49 3.01
C GLY A 254 16.30 -12.57 3.09
N ALA A 255 15.72 -12.52 4.29
CA ALA A 255 14.27 -12.53 4.45
C ALA A 255 13.62 -11.24 3.91
N ARG A 256 14.24 -10.07 4.06
CA ARG A 256 13.72 -8.81 3.48
C ARG A 256 13.58 -8.87 1.97
N VAL A 257 14.60 -9.37 1.26
CA VAL A 257 14.55 -9.52 -0.20
C VAL A 257 13.41 -10.47 -0.58
N GLN A 258 13.36 -11.66 0.05
CA GLN A 258 12.32 -12.65 -0.23
C GLN A 258 10.90 -12.14 0.04
N ILE A 259 10.69 -11.43 1.16
CA ILE A 259 9.41 -10.84 1.53
C ILE A 259 9.01 -9.76 0.52
N THR A 260 9.95 -8.91 0.10
CA THR A 260 9.70 -7.83 -0.87
C THR A 260 9.26 -8.42 -2.21
N ASP A 261 10.03 -9.35 -2.76
CA ASP A 261 9.74 -9.97 -4.05
C ASP A 261 8.41 -10.75 -4.02
N PHE A 262 8.16 -11.49 -2.94
CA PHE A 262 6.90 -12.20 -2.73
C PHE A 262 5.70 -11.25 -2.76
N TRP A 263 5.78 -10.13 -2.04
CA TRP A 263 4.67 -9.18 -1.97
C TRP A 263 4.47 -8.42 -3.27
N GLU A 264 5.52 -8.07 -3.99
CA GLU A 264 5.39 -7.44 -5.31
C GLU A 264 4.62 -8.33 -6.30
N VAL A 265 4.98 -9.61 -6.38
CA VAL A 265 4.28 -10.58 -7.24
C VAL A 265 2.86 -10.85 -6.73
N SER A 266 2.69 -11.05 -5.42
CA SER A 266 1.39 -11.38 -4.83
C SER A 266 0.39 -10.25 -4.98
N THR A 267 0.78 -9.01 -4.70
CA THR A 267 -0.11 -7.85 -4.85
C THR A 267 -0.43 -7.56 -6.31
N PHE A 268 0.51 -7.77 -7.24
CA PHE A 268 0.22 -7.74 -8.67
C PHE A 268 -0.85 -8.76 -9.07
N ILE A 269 -0.73 -10.01 -8.63
CA ILE A 269 -1.70 -11.07 -8.92
C ILE A 269 -3.06 -10.75 -8.30
N LEU A 270 -3.10 -10.38 -7.02
CA LEU A 270 -4.33 -10.10 -6.28
C LEU A 270 -5.10 -8.92 -6.89
N ASN A 271 -4.42 -7.81 -7.19
CA ASN A 271 -5.04 -6.66 -7.83
C ASN A 271 -5.57 -7.01 -9.23
N SER A 272 -4.76 -7.70 -10.02
CA SER A 272 -5.16 -8.07 -11.38
C SER A 272 -6.34 -9.06 -11.38
N ALA A 273 -6.34 -10.00 -10.44
CA ALA A 273 -7.43 -10.95 -10.25
C ALA A 273 -8.73 -10.23 -9.88
N LEU A 274 -8.71 -9.21 -9.02
CA LEU A 274 -9.90 -8.42 -8.69
C LEU A 274 -10.51 -7.75 -9.92
N PHE A 275 -9.69 -7.17 -10.81
CA PHE A 275 -10.16 -6.57 -12.06
C PHE A 275 -10.78 -7.61 -13.00
N VAL A 276 -10.15 -8.78 -13.16
CA VAL A 276 -10.69 -9.88 -13.97
C VAL A 276 -12.01 -10.41 -13.39
N LEU A 277 -12.07 -10.64 -12.07
CA LEU A 277 -13.25 -11.17 -11.39
C LEU A 277 -14.45 -10.24 -11.50
N VAL A 278 -14.22 -8.93 -11.57
CA VAL A 278 -15.30 -7.98 -11.85
C VAL A 278 -15.70 -7.93 -13.30
N GLY A 279 -14.75 -8.03 -14.23
CA GLY A 279 -15.09 -8.26 -15.62
C GLY A 279 -16.03 -9.46 -15.75
N ILE A 280 -15.68 -10.60 -15.13
CA ILE A 280 -16.47 -11.83 -15.17
C ILE A 280 -17.88 -11.61 -14.60
N GLN A 281 -18.02 -10.84 -13.52
CA GLN A 281 -19.31 -10.57 -12.89
C GLN A 281 -20.13 -9.47 -13.60
N THR A 282 -19.53 -8.66 -14.47
CA THR A 282 -20.20 -7.52 -15.10
C THR A 282 -21.45 -7.94 -15.90
N PRO A 283 -21.43 -8.98 -16.75
CA PRO A 283 -22.63 -9.45 -17.44
C PRO A 283 -23.75 -9.87 -16.50
N ALA A 284 -23.42 -10.56 -15.40
CA ALA A 284 -24.38 -10.97 -14.39
C ALA A 284 -25.02 -9.75 -13.70
N ILE A 285 -24.20 -8.75 -13.35
CA ILE A 285 -24.65 -7.50 -12.73
C ILE A 285 -25.60 -6.74 -13.66
N VAL A 286 -25.27 -6.64 -14.95
CA VAL A 286 -26.15 -5.99 -15.95
C VAL A 286 -27.48 -6.73 -16.08
N SER A 287 -27.46 -8.06 -16.11
CA SER A 287 -28.68 -8.87 -16.19
C SER A 287 -29.57 -8.78 -14.94
N ALA A 288 -28.97 -8.56 -13.76
CA ALA A 288 -29.69 -8.46 -12.49
C ALA A 288 -30.49 -7.16 -12.32
N ILE A 289 -30.32 -6.18 -13.21
CA ILE A 289 -31.04 -4.89 -13.20
C ILE A 289 -32.37 -5.01 -13.95
N SER A 290 -32.77 -6.20 -14.41
CA SER A 290 -33.96 -6.41 -15.25
C SER A 290 -35.29 -5.83 -14.70
N SER A 291 -35.36 -5.48 -13.41
CA SER A 291 -36.49 -4.80 -12.78
C SER A 291 -36.47 -3.26 -12.86
N VAL A 292 -35.36 -2.65 -13.25
CA VAL A 292 -35.17 -1.19 -13.39
C VAL A 292 -34.81 -0.88 -14.84
N SER A 293 -35.35 0.20 -15.42
CA SER A 293 -34.96 0.63 -16.76
C SER A 293 -33.45 0.83 -16.84
N LEU A 294 -32.78 0.19 -17.82
CA LEU A 294 -31.34 0.35 -18.05
C LEU A 294 -30.96 1.84 -18.17
N GLY A 295 -31.84 2.65 -18.76
CA GLY A 295 -31.66 4.10 -18.84
C GLY A 295 -31.57 4.77 -17.48
N HIS A 296 -32.44 4.39 -16.53
CA HIS A 296 -32.38 4.90 -15.16
C HIS A 296 -31.06 4.52 -14.48
N ALA A 297 -30.64 3.25 -14.60
CA ALA A 297 -29.39 2.78 -14.02
C ALA A 297 -28.17 3.52 -14.60
N VAL A 298 -28.13 3.77 -15.91
CA VAL A 298 -27.05 4.52 -16.57
C VAL A 298 -27.05 5.99 -16.13
N VAL A 299 -28.21 6.62 -16.00
CA VAL A 299 -28.33 7.99 -15.47
C VAL A 299 -27.84 8.04 -14.01
N THR A 300 -28.25 7.09 -13.17
CA THR A 300 -27.76 6.99 -11.79
C THR A 300 -26.24 6.84 -11.74
N ALA A 301 -25.67 5.94 -12.52
CA ALA A 301 -24.22 5.76 -12.60
C ALA A 301 -23.49 7.01 -13.08
N SER A 302 -24.02 7.70 -14.08
CA SER A 302 -23.43 8.92 -14.63
C SER A 302 -23.46 10.07 -13.63
N LEU A 303 -24.60 10.28 -12.96
CA LEU A 303 -24.76 11.33 -11.95
C LEU A 303 -23.89 11.06 -10.72
N VAL A 304 -23.88 9.82 -10.21
CA VAL A 304 -23.00 9.44 -9.10
C VAL A 304 -21.54 9.63 -9.49
N GLY A 305 -21.13 9.20 -10.67
CA GLY A 305 -19.77 9.40 -11.18
C GLY A 305 -19.39 10.88 -11.27
N ALA A 306 -20.28 11.72 -11.79
CA ALA A 306 -20.08 13.17 -11.87
C ALA A 306 -19.94 13.80 -10.48
N VAL A 307 -20.80 13.42 -9.53
CA VAL A 307 -20.76 13.91 -8.13
C VAL A 307 -19.46 13.51 -7.47
N VAL A 308 -19.04 12.26 -7.61
CA VAL A 308 -17.79 11.74 -7.07
C VAL A 308 -16.57 12.54 -7.58
N ILE A 309 -16.52 12.84 -8.89
CA ILE A 309 -15.45 13.65 -9.48
C ILE A 309 -15.56 15.11 -9.02
N ALA A 310 -16.76 15.69 -9.02
CA ALA A 310 -17.02 17.07 -8.64
C ALA A 310 -16.69 17.34 -7.17
N THR A 311 -17.07 16.46 -6.25
CA THR A 311 -16.75 16.58 -4.82
C THR A 311 -15.25 16.58 -4.60
N ARG A 312 -14.49 15.73 -5.29
CA ARG A 312 -13.02 15.72 -5.20
C ARG A 312 -12.41 17.01 -5.74
N LEU A 313 -12.84 17.46 -6.93
CA LEU A 313 -12.36 18.72 -7.51
C LEU A 313 -12.67 19.90 -6.60
N LEU A 314 -13.92 20.04 -6.16
CA LEU A 314 -14.35 21.12 -5.28
C LEU A 314 -13.55 21.09 -3.97
N TRP A 315 -13.37 19.94 -3.35
CA TRP A 315 -12.59 19.82 -2.12
C TRP A 315 -11.14 20.28 -2.30
N LEU A 316 -10.44 19.79 -3.32
CA LEU A 316 -9.04 20.14 -3.54
C LEU A 316 -8.84 21.61 -3.96
N TYR A 317 -9.84 22.23 -4.56
CA TYR A 317 -9.82 23.65 -4.91
C TYR A 317 -10.38 24.56 -3.82
N SER A 318 -11.16 24.08 -2.86
CA SER A 318 -11.77 24.91 -1.80
C SER A 318 -11.05 24.78 -0.46
N VAL A 319 -10.72 23.56 -0.02
CA VAL A 319 -10.16 23.31 1.32
C VAL A 319 -8.84 24.02 1.59
N PRO A 320 -7.90 24.14 0.64
CA PRO A 320 -6.68 24.93 0.87
C PRO A 320 -6.97 26.41 1.17
N TYR A 321 -8.06 26.98 0.67
CA TYR A 321 -8.44 28.36 0.95
C TYR A 321 -9.19 28.48 2.27
N LEU A 322 -10.05 27.50 2.58
CA LEU A 322 -10.75 27.43 3.88
C LEU A 322 -9.76 27.28 5.04
N LEU A 323 -8.76 26.41 4.90
CA LEU A 323 -7.70 26.24 5.90
C LEU A 323 -6.85 27.51 6.09
N ARG A 324 -6.63 28.30 5.03
CA ARG A 324 -5.90 29.57 5.12
C ARG A 324 -6.73 30.67 5.77
N ALA A 325 -8.04 30.64 5.60
CA ALA A 325 -8.94 31.57 6.28
C ALA A 325 -8.89 31.36 7.81
N VAL A 326 -8.70 30.10 8.23
CA VAL A 326 -8.67 29.68 9.64
C VAL A 326 -7.26 29.69 10.26
N ASP A 327 -6.21 29.27 9.54
CA ASP A 327 -4.83 29.18 10.01
C ASP A 327 -3.89 30.04 9.14
N ARG A 328 -3.52 31.22 9.65
CA ARG A 328 -2.75 32.25 8.92
C ARG A 328 -1.23 32.11 9.02
N ARG A 329 -0.71 30.97 9.49
CA ARG A 329 0.74 30.78 9.69
C ARG A 329 1.54 30.93 8.39
N PRO A 330 2.73 31.54 8.42
CA PRO A 330 3.56 31.80 7.23
C PRO A 330 4.01 30.51 6.51
N VAL A 331 4.10 29.38 7.22
CA VAL A 331 4.38 28.05 6.65
C VAL A 331 3.34 27.61 5.61
N GLN A 332 2.10 28.12 5.67
CA GLN A 332 1.11 27.82 4.63
C GLN A 332 1.37 28.57 3.31
N ARG A 333 2.15 29.65 3.33
CA ARG A 333 2.52 30.41 2.12
C ARG A 333 3.63 29.74 1.32
N THR A 334 4.45 28.90 1.94
CA THR A 334 5.49 28.11 1.26
C THR A 334 4.94 26.82 0.65
N LEU A 335 3.77 26.35 1.08
CA LEU A 335 3.04 25.20 0.50
C LEU A 335 2.18 25.58 -0.73
N ARG A 336 2.51 26.68 -1.41
CA ARG A 336 1.79 27.13 -2.61
C ARG A 336 1.99 26.14 -3.75
N SER A 337 1.01 25.27 -3.98
CA SER A 337 0.86 24.61 -5.27
C SER A 337 0.05 25.50 -6.21
N GLY A 338 0.54 25.70 -7.43
CA GLY A 338 -0.19 26.40 -8.49
C GLY A 338 -1.48 25.66 -8.85
N ALA A 339 -2.49 26.35 -9.39
CA ALA A 339 -3.72 25.69 -9.85
C ALA A 339 -3.45 24.58 -10.89
N ARG A 340 -2.38 24.75 -11.68
CA ARG A 340 -1.88 23.75 -12.64
C ARG A 340 -1.31 22.49 -11.97
N GLU A 341 -0.67 22.61 -10.81
CA GLU A 341 -0.11 21.48 -10.06
C GLU A 341 -1.17 20.73 -9.25
N ARG A 342 -2.25 21.41 -8.85
CA ARG A 342 -3.37 20.79 -8.10
C ARG A 342 -4.26 19.91 -8.97
N PHE A 343 -4.45 20.29 -10.24
CA PHE A 343 -5.36 19.57 -11.12
C PHE A 343 -4.98 18.09 -11.30
N PRO A 344 -3.72 17.71 -11.58
CA PRO A 344 -3.33 16.30 -11.62
C PRO A 344 -3.64 15.54 -10.33
N VAL A 345 -3.42 16.14 -9.16
CA VAL A 345 -3.70 15.52 -7.85
C VAL A 345 -5.21 15.31 -7.63
N ALA A 346 -6.03 16.25 -8.11
CA ALA A 346 -7.49 16.10 -8.07
C ALA A 346 -7.99 15.07 -9.09
N TRP A 347 -7.36 15.02 -10.26
CA TRP A 347 -7.72 14.10 -11.34
C TRP A 347 -7.25 12.66 -11.09
N SER A 348 -6.22 12.45 -10.27
CA SER A 348 -5.65 11.13 -9.98
C SER A 348 -6.50 10.26 -9.06
N GLY A 349 -7.68 10.72 -8.63
CA GLY A 349 -8.56 10.00 -7.71
C GLY A 349 -9.32 8.87 -8.39
N VAL A 350 -8.62 7.88 -8.96
CA VAL A 350 -9.21 6.68 -9.57
C VAL A 350 -9.79 5.79 -8.48
N ARG A 351 -10.90 5.09 -8.74
CA ARG A 351 -11.39 4.04 -7.84
C ARG A 351 -10.78 2.72 -8.28
N GLY A 352 -10.36 1.89 -7.32
CA GLY A 352 -9.63 0.68 -7.65
C GLY A 352 -10.07 -0.53 -6.85
N ALA A 353 -9.10 -1.39 -6.53
CA ALA A 353 -9.32 -2.76 -6.08
C ALA A 353 -10.14 -2.83 -4.78
N VAL A 354 -9.91 -1.89 -3.85
CA VAL A 354 -10.59 -1.85 -2.54
C VAL A 354 -12.07 -1.45 -2.67
N SER A 355 -12.38 -0.38 -3.43
CA SER A 355 -13.76 0.01 -3.75
C SER A 355 -14.52 -1.15 -4.41
N LEU A 356 -13.84 -1.85 -5.30
CA LEU A 356 -14.38 -2.97 -6.03
C LEU A 356 -14.68 -4.16 -5.12
N ALA A 357 -13.74 -4.48 -4.23
CA ALA A 357 -13.90 -5.49 -3.21
C ALA A 357 -15.08 -5.17 -2.27
N ALA A 358 -15.24 -3.91 -1.88
CA ALA A 358 -16.37 -3.46 -1.07
C ALA A 358 -17.71 -3.57 -1.82
N ALA A 359 -17.74 -3.23 -3.12
CA ALA A 359 -18.94 -3.35 -3.94
C ALA A 359 -19.41 -4.82 -4.06
N LEU A 360 -18.48 -5.74 -4.29
CA LEU A 360 -18.77 -7.18 -4.31
C LEU A 360 -19.07 -7.75 -2.93
N GLY A 361 -18.52 -7.10 -1.89
CA GLY A 361 -18.71 -7.45 -0.49
C GLY A 361 -20.11 -7.16 0.06
N VAL A 362 -20.99 -6.49 -0.69
CA VAL A 362 -22.34 -6.15 -0.21
C VAL A 362 -23.15 -7.44 -0.03
N PRO A 363 -23.66 -7.71 1.19
CA PRO A 363 -24.48 -8.90 1.46
C PRO A 363 -25.65 -9.04 0.49
N THR A 364 -26.06 -10.27 0.21
CA THR A 364 -27.22 -10.56 -0.66
C THR A 364 -28.53 -10.55 0.09
N THR A 365 -28.49 -10.84 1.39
CA THR A 365 -29.66 -11.01 2.25
C THR A 365 -29.53 -10.17 3.54
N THR A 366 -30.67 -9.78 4.10
CA THR A 366 -30.77 -9.16 5.43
C THR A 366 -30.57 -10.21 6.54
N ALA A 367 -30.53 -9.78 7.80
CA ALA A 367 -30.45 -10.70 8.94
C ALA A 367 -31.66 -11.67 9.03
N ALA A 368 -32.80 -11.28 8.44
CA ALA A 368 -34.00 -12.10 8.33
C ALA A 368 -33.97 -13.09 7.14
N GLY A 369 -32.87 -13.15 6.37
CA GLY A 369 -32.75 -14.00 5.19
C GLY A 369 -33.46 -13.46 3.94
N LEU A 370 -34.06 -12.27 4.00
CA LEU A 370 -34.76 -11.64 2.88
C LEU A 370 -33.77 -11.00 1.90
N PRO A 371 -34.02 -11.04 0.58
CA PRO A 371 -33.20 -10.32 -0.41
C PRO A 371 -33.17 -8.81 -0.13
N ILE A 372 -32.01 -8.19 -0.30
CA ILE A 372 -31.86 -6.73 -0.17
C ILE A 372 -32.37 -6.05 -1.46
N GLU A 373 -33.54 -5.41 -1.37
CA GLU A 373 -34.13 -4.63 -2.46
C GLU A 373 -33.23 -3.46 -2.87
N GLY A 374 -32.99 -3.25 -4.17
CA GLY A 374 -32.13 -2.17 -4.67
C GLY A 374 -30.63 -2.50 -4.71
N ARG A 375 -30.19 -3.68 -4.20
CA ARG A 375 -28.79 -4.13 -4.28
C ARG A 375 -28.26 -4.15 -5.71
N GLY A 376 -29.05 -4.61 -6.67
CA GLY A 376 -28.65 -4.67 -8.08
C GLY A 376 -28.26 -3.30 -8.64
N LEU A 377 -29.09 -2.28 -8.40
CA LEU A 377 -28.82 -0.89 -8.79
C LEU A 377 -27.58 -0.33 -8.10
N LEU A 378 -27.39 -0.62 -6.81
CA LEU A 378 -26.21 -0.21 -6.06
C LEU A 378 -24.93 -0.81 -6.64
N VAL A 379 -24.88 -2.14 -6.82
CA VAL A 379 -23.69 -2.84 -7.32
C VAL A 379 -23.37 -2.41 -8.74
N PHE A 380 -24.39 -2.29 -9.60
CA PHE A 380 -24.20 -1.76 -10.96
C PHE A 380 -23.62 -0.35 -10.94
N THR A 381 -24.21 0.55 -10.14
CA THR A 381 -23.77 1.94 -10.06
C THR A 381 -22.32 2.02 -9.57
N ALA A 382 -21.97 1.27 -8.52
CA ALA A 382 -20.61 1.21 -8.00
C ALA A 382 -19.63 0.71 -9.07
N VAL A 383 -19.91 -0.43 -9.70
CA VAL A 383 -19.04 -1.00 -10.74
C VAL A 383 -18.93 -0.06 -11.93
N ALA A 384 -20.02 0.50 -12.42
CA ALA A 384 -20.01 1.44 -13.55
C ALA A 384 -19.16 2.69 -13.23
N VAL A 385 -19.30 3.28 -12.05
CA VAL A 385 -18.48 4.44 -11.62
C VAL A 385 -17.01 4.06 -11.51
N ILE A 386 -16.70 2.90 -10.94
CA ILE A 386 -15.31 2.41 -10.83
C ILE A 386 -14.71 2.21 -12.22
N LEU A 387 -15.42 1.53 -13.12
CA LEU A 387 -14.95 1.28 -14.49
C LEU A 387 -14.79 2.56 -15.30
N VAL A 388 -15.77 3.47 -15.24
CA VAL A 388 -15.70 4.75 -15.96
C VAL A 388 -14.54 5.59 -15.43
N THR A 389 -14.36 5.70 -14.12
CA THR A 389 -13.23 6.45 -13.54
C THR A 389 -11.89 5.82 -13.90
N LEU A 390 -11.77 4.49 -13.83
CA LEU A 390 -10.57 3.75 -14.23
C LEU A 390 -10.20 3.95 -15.71
N VAL A 391 -11.18 3.85 -16.61
CA VAL A 391 -10.96 4.03 -18.06
C VAL A 391 -10.67 5.49 -18.37
N VAL A 392 -11.53 6.42 -17.94
CA VAL A 392 -11.42 7.84 -18.29
C VAL A 392 -10.21 8.47 -17.62
N GLN A 393 -10.10 8.40 -16.28
CA GLN A 393 -9.00 9.04 -15.58
C GLN A 393 -7.68 8.31 -15.83
N GLY A 394 -7.68 6.97 -15.88
CA GLY A 394 -6.47 6.19 -16.14
C GLY A 394 -5.83 6.46 -17.51
N THR A 395 -6.64 6.63 -18.56
CA THR A 395 -6.13 6.93 -19.92
C THR A 395 -5.78 8.41 -20.12
N THR A 396 -6.48 9.33 -19.45
CA THR A 396 -6.24 10.77 -19.60
C THR A 396 -5.13 11.30 -18.69
N MET A 397 -4.79 10.60 -17.60
CA MET A 397 -3.81 11.06 -16.62
C MET A 397 -2.42 11.38 -17.22
N PRO A 398 -1.83 10.57 -18.13
CA PRO A 398 -0.54 10.93 -18.75
C PRO A 398 -0.59 12.27 -19.50
N ALA A 399 -1.71 12.59 -20.16
CA ALA A 399 -1.89 13.87 -20.85
C ALA A 399 -2.00 15.02 -19.84
N VAL A 400 -2.74 14.81 -18.75
CA VAL A 400 -2.88 15.78 -17.65
C VAL A 400 -1.55 16.11 -16.99
N ILE A 401 -0.70 15.09 -16.74
CA ILE A 401 0.64 15.30 -16.15
C ILE A 401 1.54 16.10 -17.10
N ARG A 402 1.56 15.75 -18.40
CA ARG A 402 2.33 16.48 -19.41
C ARG A 402 1.89 17.94 -19.52
N TRP A 403 0.58 18.18 -19.50
CA TRP A 403 0.01 19.52 -19.53
C TRP A 403 0.41 20.35 -18.29
N ALA A 404 0.41 19.72 -17.11
CA ALA A 404 0.77 20.39 -15.87
C ALA A 404 2.28 20.69 -15.75
N GLY A 405 3.13 20.08 -16.58
CA GLY A 405 4.58 20.32 -16.59
C GLY A 405 5.31 19.83 -15.35
N LEU A 406 4.73 18.88 -14.61
CA LEU A 406 5.33 18.33 -13.40
C LEU A 406 6.62 17.58 -13.77
N ARG A 407 7.76 18.05 -13.26
CA ARG A 407 9.08 17.39 -13.38
C ARG A 407 9.47 16.73 -12.06
N GLY A 408 10.31 15.71 -12.14
CA GLY A 408 10.78 14.94 -10.98
C GLY A 408 11.47 15.81 -9.91
N ASP A 409 11.35 15.38 -8.67
CA ASP A 409 11.72 16.13 -7.47
C ASP A 409 13.25 16.20 -7.25
N PRO A 410 13.88 17.39 -7.13
CA PRO A 410 15.30 17.52 -6.78
C PRO A 410 15.64 17.00 -5.37
N ASP A 411 14.68 17.08 -4.44
CA ASP A 411 14.92 16.82 -3.02
C ASP A 411 15.30 15.37 -2.72
N VAL A 412 14.69 14.39 -3.40
CA VAL A 412 15.00 12.96 -3.17
C VAL A 412 16.40 12.60 -3.64
N THR A 413 16.87 13.18 -4.74
CA THR A 413 18.27 13.00 -5.17
C THR A 413 19.24 13.60 -4.16
N THR A 414 18.81 14.63 -3.43
CA THR A 414 19.62 15.30 -2.41
C THR A 414 19.64 14.49 -1.11
N GLU A 415 18.49 13.98 -0.65
CA GLU A 415 18.41 13.07 0.50
C GLU A 415 19.18 11.77 0.25
N GLU A 416 19.08 11.18 -0.94
CA GLU A 416 19.82 9.96 -1.28
C GLU A 416 21.34 10.20 -1.31
N ARG A 417 21.80 11.31 -1.92
CA ARG A 417 23.23 11.69 -1.93
C ARG A 417 23.74 11.96 -0.52
N LEU A 418 22.98 12.68 0.30
CA LEU A 418 23.32 12.93 1.71
C LEU A 418 23.44 11.62 2.48
N ALA A 419 22.48 10.70 2.29
CA ALA A 419 22.47 9.42 2.97
C ALA A 419 23.67 8.57 2.58
N ARG A 420 23.98 8.46 1.28
CA ARG A 420 25.15 7.72 0.78
C ARG A 420 26.44 8.26 1.38
N ARG A 421 26.64 9.58 1.39
CA ARG A 421 27.81 10.22 2.00
C ARG A 421 27.93 9.88 3.48
N ARG A 422 26.88 10.09 4.28
CA ARG A 422 26.93 9.79 5.73
C ARG A 422 27.12 8.31 6.05
N MET A 423 26.57 7.41 5.24
CA MET A 423 26.83 5.98 5.38
C MET A 423 28.32 5.67 5.16
N VAL A 424 28.93 6.28 4.14
CA VAL A 424 30.34 6.12 3.81
C VAL A 424 31.22 6.75 4.89
N ASP A 425 30.91 7.96 5.36
CA ASP A 425 31.65 8.64 6.42
C ASP A 425 31.67 7.77 7.70
N ALA A 426 30.51 7.25 8.12
CA ALA A 426 30.42 6.36 9.27
C ALA A 426 31.19 5.04 9.07
N ALA A 427 31.24 4.51 7.85
CA ALA A 427 32.03 3.33 7.54
C ALA A 427 33.53 3.61 7.59
N LEU A 428 33.98 4.74 7.02
CA LEU A 428 35.39 5.15 7.01
C LEU A 428 35.92 5.45 8.42
N GLU A 429 35.08 5.99 9.30
CA GLU A 429 35.44 6.31 10.69
C GLU A 429 35.88 5.07 11.48
N VAL A 430 35.20 3.94 11.30
CA VAL A 430 35.46 2.70 12.06
C VAL A 430 36.28 1.66 11.29
N LEU A 431 36.58 1.92 10.02
CA LEU A 431 37.27 0.99 9.12
C LEU A 431 38.68 0.62 9.61
N PRO A 432 39.55 1.54 10.08
CA PRO A 432 40.88 1.20 10.56
C PRO A 432 40.85 0.19 11.72
N ASP A 433 40.07 0.47 12.77
CA ASP A 433 39.94 -0.40 13.94
C ASP A 433 39.44 -1.81 13.58
N HIS A 434 38.53 -1.92 12.60
CA HIS A 434 38.01 -3.20 12.14
C HIS A 434 38.98 -3.93 11.21
N ALA A 435 39.74 -3.21 10.39
CA ALA A 435 40.77 -3.78 9.54
C ALA A 435 41.91 -4.39 10.40
N ASP A 436 42.34 -3.68 11.43
CA ASP A 436 43.35 -4.13 12.39
C ASP A 436 42.89 -5.38 13.14
N ARG A 437 41.64 -5.38 13.64
CA ARG A 437 41.06 -6.55 14.33
C ARG A 437 40.94 -7.81 13.47
N LEU A 438 40.86 -7.65 12.14
CA LEU A 438 40.70 -8.75 11.18
C LEU A 438 42.01 -9.08 10.46
N ASP A 439 43.13 -8.47 10.87
CA ASP A 439 44.44 -8.59 10.21
C ASP A 439 44.35 -8.38 8.68
N THR A 440 43.55 -7.39 8.26
CA THR A 440 43.29 -7.13 6.83
C THR A 440 44.51 -6.43 6.20
N PRO A 441 45.04 -6.92 5.06
CA PRO A 441 46.20 -6.31 4.41
C PRO A 441 45.96 -4.83 4.04
N PRO A 442 46.95 -3.94 4.19
CA PRO A 442 46.82 -2.51 3.87
C PRO A 442 46.31 -2.25 2.45
N GLU A 443 46.79 -3.01 1.46
CA GLU A 443 46.34 -2.92 0.06
C GLU A 443 44.83 -3.18 -0.09
N THR A 444 44.30 -4.15 0.67
CA THR A 444 42.86 -4.48 0.67
C THR A 444 42.06 -3.38 1.37
N THR A 445 42.60 -2.85 2.47
CA THR A 445 42.01 -1.74 3.22
C THR A 445 41.90 -0.47 2.35
N ASP A 446 42.97 -0.11 1.65
CA ASP A 446 43.02 1.05 0.74
C ASP A 446 42.07 0.88 -0.45
N ALA A 447 41.96 -0.34 -1.00
CA ALA A 447 41.00 -0.65 -2.05
C ALA A 447 39.55 -0.44 -1.57
N ILE A 448 39.21 -0.87 -0.35
CA ILE A 448 37.89 -0.67 0.25
C ILE A 448 37.62 0.82 0.50
N VAL A 449 38.62 1.59 0.94
CA VAL A 449 38.50 3.05 1.10
C VAL A 449 38.18 3.72 -0.25
N SER A 450 38.88 3.33 -1.32
CA SER A 450 38.62 3.84 -2.67
C SER A 450 37.21 3.49 -3.16
N GLU A 451 36.79 2.22 -2.98
CA GLU A 451 35.44 1.73 -3.29
C GLU A 451 34.35 2.54 -2.57
N LEU A 452 34.52 2.78 -1.26
CA LEU A 452 33.58 3.58 -0.47
C LEU A 452 33.48 5.02 -0.95
N ARG A 453 34.61 5.66 -1.29
CA ARG A 453 34.62 7.03 -1.84
C ARG A 453 33.95 7.10 -3.20
N GLN A 454 34.16 6.12 -4.07
CA GLN A 454 33.49 6.02 -5.37
C GLN A 454 31.97 5.82 -5.21
N TYR A 455 31.55 4.97 -4.26
CA TYR A 455 30.13 4.77 -3.95
C TYR A 455 29.45 6.07 -3.48
N ALA A 456 30.16 6.93 -2.75
CA ALA A 456 29.67 8.26 -2.36
C ALA A 456 29.64 9.27 -3.53
N ALA A 457 30.47 9.08 -4.56
CA ALA A 457 30.62 9.96 -5.71
C ALA A 457 29.71 9.61 -6.91
N GLU A 458 28.96 8.50 -6.85
CA GLU A 458 28.10 7.96 -7.93
C GLU A 458 28.85 7.39 -9.17
N ASP A 459 30.16 7.22 -9.08
CA ASP A 459 31.04 6.84 -10.22
C ASP A 459 31.42 5.34 -10.25
N ALA A 460 30.56 4.43 -9.76
CA ALA A 460 30.93 3.04 -9.56
C ALA A 460 31.26 2.28 -10.87
N GLY A 461 32.53 1.90 -11.03
CA GLY A 461 33.00 0.82 -11.91
C GLY A 461 33.47 -0.38 -11.06
N PRO A 462 33.51 -1.60 -11.62
CA PRO A 462 33.91 -2.79 -10.86
C PRO A 462 35.41 -2.74 -10.58
N SER A 463 35.82 -3.03 -9.33
CA SER A 463 37.22 -3.23 -8.96
C SER A 463 37.44 -4.67 -8.49
N ASP A 464 38.54 -5.23 -9.01
CA ASP A 464 38.85 -6.65 -9.10
C ASP A 464 39.56 -7.21 -7.85
N THR A 465 39.66 -8.53 -7.87
CA THR A 465 39.97 -9.50 -6.82
C THR A 465 41.47 -9.57 -6.52
N GLY A 466 41.87 -9.48 -5.25
CA GLY A 466 43.28 -9.59 -4.81
C GLY A 466 43.48 -10.52 -3.59
N PRO A 467 44.75 -10.76 -3.18
CA PRO A 467 45.08 -11.55 -1.99
C PRO A 467 44.47 -10.92 -0.72
N GLY A 468 44.06 -11.73 0.26
CA GLY A 468 43.32 -11.23 1.44
C GLY A 468 41.80 -11.19 1.27
N LEU A 469 41.28 -11.78 0.19
CA LEU A 469 39.86 -11.79 -0.19
C LEU A 469 38.90 -12.13 0.96
N ARG A 470 39.23 -13.10 1.81
CA ARG A 470 38.38 -13.46 2.96
C ARG A 470 38.32 -12.35 4.02
N ALA A 471 39.46 -11.83 4.47
CA ALA A 471 39.51 -10.73 5.44
C ALA A 471 38.82 -9.48 4.87
N GLY A 472 39.03 -9.18 3.58
CA GLY A 472 38.32 -8.11 2.88
C GLY A 472 36.81 -8.32 2.77
N LEU A 473 36.32 -9.56 2.66
CA LEU A 473 34.89 -9.88 2.68
C LEU A 473 34.28 -9.75 4.09
N GLU A 474 35.00 -10.21 5.12
CA GLU A 474 34.59 -10.08 6.53
C GLU A 474 34.55 -8.60 6.96
N LEU A 475 35.53 -7.80 6.54
CA LEU A 475 35.54 -6.36 6.73
C LEU A 475 34.35 -5.69 6.04
N ARG A 476 34.09 -5.98 4.75
CA ARG A 476 32.91 -5.46 4.05
C ARG A 476 31.59 -5.85 4.73
N ARG A 477 31.46 -7.09 5.23
CA ARG A 477 30.26 -7.53 5.96
C ARG A 477 30.04 -6.71 7.22
N THR A 478 31.10 -6.37 7.94
CA THR A 478 31.01 -5.56 9.16
C THR A 478 30.65 -4.11 8.85
N LEU A 479 31.26 -3.54 7.80
CA LEU A 479 30.96 -2.19 7.33
C LEU A 479 29.51 -2.05 6.84
N ILE A 480 28.88 -3.13 6.35
CA ILE A 480 27.44 -3.11 6.01
C ILE A 480 26.57 -2.82 7.24
N ASP A 481 26.87 -3.40 8.40
CA ASP A 481 26.08 -3.16 9.61
C ASP A 481 26.25 -1.73 10.14
N VAL A 482 27.44 -1.17 9.99
CA VAL A 482 27.73 0.24 10.29
C VAL A 482 26.92 1.16 9.36
N LYS A 483 27.02 0.94 8.04
CA LYS A 483 26.25 1.67 7.02
C LYS A 483 24.74 1.58 7.29
N ARG A 484 24.24 0.39 7.61
CA ARG A 484 22.82 0.14 7.94
C ARG A 484 22.39 0.91 9.19
N SER A 485 23.22 0.90 10.23
CA SER A 485 22.93 1.61 11.49
C SER A 485 22.87 3.12 11.27
N ALA A 486 23.81 3.68 10.51
CA ALA A 486 23.81 5.10 10.12
C ALA A 486 22.56 5.45 9.29
N LEU A 487 22.20 4.61 8.31
CA LEU A 487 21.01 4.78 7.48
C LEU A 487 19.71 4.77 8.31
N ILE A 488 19.59 3.81 9.23
CA ILE A 488 18.45 3.70 10.16
C ILE A 488 18.38 4.91 11.08
N HIS A 489 19.52 5.37 11.61
CA HIS A 489 19.60 6.53 12.48
C HIS A 489 19.13 7.82 11.77
N MET A 490 19.55 8.04 10.52
CA MET A 490 19.08 9.16 9.71
C MET A 490 17.56 9.14 9.51
N ARG A 491 16.96 7.96 9.29
CA ARG A 491 15.50 7.81 9.19
C ARG A 491 14.81 8.06 10.53
N ASP A 492 15.35 7.55 11.63
CA ASP A 492 14.78 7.76 12.98
C ASP A 492 14.81 9.26 13.36
N GLN A 493 15.85 9.99 12.92
CA GLN A 493 15.96 11.46 13.03
C GLN A 493 15.15 12.23 11.98
N ARG A 494 14.50 11.54 11.03
CA ARG A 494 13.71 12.14 9.94
C ARG A 494 14.53 13.04 9.00
N VAL A 495 15.83 12.76 8.88
CA VAL A 495 16.71 13.38 7.88
C VAL A 495 16.39 12.85 6.48
N ILE A 496 16.04 11.56 6.40
CA ILE A 496 15.64 10.88 5.18
C ILE A 496 14.25 10.28 5.31
N ASP A 497 13.54 10.12 4.20
CA ASP A 497 12.26 9.39 4.16
C ASP A 497 12.42 7.86 4.14
N ASP A 498 11.30 7.15 4.34
CA ASP A 498 11.27 5.68 4.32
C ASP A 498 11.53 5.10 2.91
N ILE A 499 11.36 5.88 1.85
CA ILE A 499 11.58 5.46 0.46
C ILE A 499 13.08 5.39 0.17
N VAL A 500 13.83 6.43 0.52
CA VAL A 500 15.30 6.50 0.44
C VAL A 500 15.90 5.42 1.33
N LEU A 501 15.40 5.24 2.55
CA LEU A 501 15.80 4.13 3.43
C LEU A 501 15.66 2.79 2.71
N ARG A 502 14.47 2.43 2.21
CA ARG A 502 14.24 1.12 1.57
C ARG A 502 15.10 0.92 0.33
N ARG A 503 15.30 1.96 -0.48
CA ARG A 503 16.13 1.89 -1.68
C ARG A 503 17.59 1.59 -1.33
N LEU A 504 18.17 2.34 -0.41
CA LEU A 504 19.56 2.13 0.02
C LEU A 504 19.71 0.84 0.82
N GLN A 505 18.70 0.46 1.60
CA GLN A 505 18.67 -0.81 2.31
C GLN A 505 18.66 -2.01 1.36
N SER A 506 17.91 -1.96 0.25
CA SER A 506 17.90 -3.01 -0.77
C SER A 506 19.29 -3.21 -1.41
N VAL A 507 20.04 -2.11 -1.63
CA VAL A 507 21.44 -2.19 -2.10
C VAL A 507 22.32 -2.89 -1.07
N LEU A 508 22.25 -2.46 0.20
CA LEU A 508 23.01 -3.08 1.29
C LEU A 508 22.67 -4.56 1.48
N ASP A 509 21.40 -4.92 1.37
CA ASP A 509 20.94 -6.30 1.53
C ASP A 509 21.45 -7.18 0.36
N SER A 510 21.48 -6.64 -0.86
CA SER A 510 22.05 -7.33 -2.02
C SER A 510 23.56 -7.56 -1.86
N ASP A 511 24.28 -6.55 -1.39
CA ASP A 511 25.73 -6.66 -1.09
C ASP A 511 26.00 -7.68 0.04
N GLU A 512 25.18 -7.67 1.10
CA GLU A 512 25.30 -8.62 2.21
C GLU A 512 25.12 -10.06 1.72
N ILE A 513 24.07 -10.33 0.94
CA ILE A 513 23.81 -11.66 0.41
C ILE A 513 24.97 -12.13 -0.48
N ARG A 514 25.50 -11.25 -1.35
CA ARG A 514 26.66 -11.55 -2.20
C ARG A 514 27.89 -11.90 -1.38
N ILE A 515 28.20 -11.12 -0.34
CA ILE A 515 29.34 -11.35 0.55
C ILE A 515 29.17 -12.64 1.36
N GLU A 516 27.98 -12.90 1.89
CA GLU A 516 27.69 -14.14 2.62
C GLU A 516 27.87 -15.38 1.75
N LEU A 517 27.42 -15.34 0.49
CA LEU A 517 27.60 -16.43 -0.47
C LEU A 517 29.09 -16.65 -0.78
N ALA A 518 29.86 -15.58 -0.96
CA ALA A 518 31.30 -15.66 -1.19
C ALA A 518 32.04 -16.25 0.03
N LEU A 519 31.73 -15.79 1.25
CA LEU A 519 32.32 -16.32 2.49
C LEU A 519 31.96 -17.81 2.72
N ARG A 520 30.76 -18.23 2.33
CA ARG A 520 30.35 -19.64 2.39
C ARG A 520 31.16 -20.53 1.44
N ALA A 521 31.51 -20.04 0.26
CA ALA A 521 32.37 -20.75 -0.68
C ALA A 521 33.76 -21.06 -0.09
N PHE A 522 34.29 -20.19 0.77
CA PHE A 522 35.55 -20.42 1.49
C PHE A 522 35.47 -21.41 2.65
N THR A 523 34.28 -21.62 3.23
CA THR A 523 34.14 -22.39 4.49
C THR A 523 33.62 -23.81 4.29
N GLY A 524 33.14 -24.18 3.09
CA GLY A 524 32.69 -25.53 2.75
C GLY A 524 31.56 -26.09 3.63
N ARG A 525 30.88 -25.24 4.44
CA ARG A 525 29.85 -25.66 5.42
C ARG A 525 28.45 -25.15 5.05
N PRO A 526 27.39 -25.96 5.26
CA PRO A 526 25.98 -25.53 5.16
C PRO A 526 25.62 -24.50 6.26
N PRO A 527 24.49 -23.77 6.14
CA PRO A 527 24.26 -22.54 6.90
C PRO A 527 24.28 -22.75 8.42
N SER A 528 25.18 -22.03 9.10
CA SER A 528 25.13 -21.82 10.55
C SER A 528 24.14 -20.70 10.91
N PRO A 529 23.43 -20.80 12.05
CA PRO A 529 22.54 -19.75 12.51
C PRO A 529 23.35 -18.49 12.88
N PRO A 530 22.76 -17.28 12.78
CA PRO A 530 23.46 -16.03 13.03
C PRO A 530 23.97 -15.96 14.47
N ALA A 531 25.16 -15.40 14.62
CA ALA A 531 25.91 -15.27 15.86
C ALA A 531 25.07 -14.65 16.98
N ASP A 532 25.16 -15.27 18.17
CA ASP A 532 24.62 -14.71 19.39
C ASP A 532 25.21 -13.33 19.68
N GLY A 533 24.38 -12.48 20.28
CA GLY A 533 24.64 -11.07 20.50
C GLY A 533 26.00 -10.81 21.13
N ALA A 534 26.70 -9.81 20.58
CA ALA A 534 27.77 -9.14 21.27
C ALA A 534 27.28 -8.74 22.67
N ALA A 535 27.89 -9.33 23.69
CA ALA A 535 27.66 -9.00 25.07
C ALA A 535 28.01 -7.52 25.29
N ASP A 536 27.12 -6.80 25.96
CA ASP A 536 27.36 -5.45 26.47
C ASP A 536 28.54 -5.50 27.47
N PRO A 537 29.60 -4.68 27.32
CA PRO A 537 30.74 -4.67 28.25
C PRO A 537 30.41 -4.18 29.66
N ARG A 538 29.15 -3.84 29.98
CA ARG A 538 28.77 -3.21 31.26
C ARG A 538 28.39 -4.14 32.40
N ASP A 539 28.32 -5.46 32.19
CA ASP A 539 27.83 -6.40 33.22
C ASP A 539 28.92 -7.16 34.02
N ARG A 540 30.16 -6.64 34.07
CA ARG A 540 31.18 -7.16 35.01
C ARG A 540 31.22 -6.34 36.29
N VAL A 541 30.29 -6.62 37.20
CA VAL A 541 30.47 -6.32 38.64
C VAL A 541 31.06 -7.56 39.31
N PRO A 542 32.22 -7.48 39.99
CA PRO A 542 32.72 -8.59 40.80
C PRO A 542 31.87 -8.69 42.07
N ARG A 543 31.33 -9.89 42.35
CA ARG A 543 30.89 -10.25 43.69
C ARG A 543 32.08 -10.83 44.43
N GLU A 544 32.49 -10.15 45.50
CA GLU A 544 33.10 -10.81 46.67
C GLU A 544 32.03 -11.51 47.50
#